data_AF-A0A523WL92-F1
#
_entry.id   AF-A0A523WL92-F1
#
_cell.length_a   1.000
_cell.length_b   1.000
_cell.length_c   1.000
_cell.angle_alpha   90.00
_cell.angle_beta   90.00
_cell.angle_gamma   90.00
#
_symmetry.space_group_name_H-M   'P 1'
#
loop_
_entity.id
_entity.type
_entity.pdbx_description
1 polymer ?
#
loop_
_entity_poly.entity_id
_entity_poly.type
_entity_poly.pdbx_seq_one_letter_code
_entity_poly.pdbx_strand_id
1 'polypeptide(L)'
;MKIAMRQAGCFKSYGYLGALILVGSEVLMFMRVEPFYTLHTPICWSGLILFVDALIFKLKGESFIASRTREFLLLLPISVGLWLVFEFYNLFLHNWHYVGLPESRVYRYFGYAWSFATIWPAILEVAELV
;
A
#
# COMPACT_ATOMS: atom_id res chain seq x y z
N MET A 1 -26.18 22.07 -7.18
CA MET A 1 -24.93 21.71 -6.46
C MET A 1 -23.76 22.03 -7.38
N LYS A 2 -23.05 23.13 -7.15
CA LYS A 2 -21.89 23.50 -7.98
C LYS A 2 -20.74 22.58 -7.56
N ILE A 3 -20.33 21.67 -8.45
CA ILE A 3 -19.05 20.99 -8.33
C ILE A 3 -18.00 22.09 -8.45
N ALA A 4 -17.50 22.58 -7.33
CA ALA A 4 -16.37 23.48 -7.34
C ALA A 4 -15.21 22.69 -7.94
N MET A 5 -14.80 23.03 -9.16
CA MET A 5 -13.57 22.52 -9.74
C MET A 5 -12.43 23.02 -8.84
N ARG A 6 -12.00 22.17 -7.90
CA ARG A 6 -10.75 22.38 -7.19
C ARG A 6 -9.63 22.44 -8.24
N GLN A 7 -8.74 23.41 -8.11
CA GLN A 7 -7.63 23.53 -9.04
C GLN A 7 -6.78 22.25 -9.01
N ALA A 8 -6.38 21.79 -10.19
CA ALA A 8 -5.45 20.67 -10.34
C ALA A 8 -4.17 20.96 -9.54
N GLY A 9 -3.81 20.06 -8.64
CA GLY A 9 -2.57 20.16 -7.87
C GLY A 9 -1.34 19.89 -8.72
N CYS A 10 -0.15 20.18 -8.19
CA CYS A 10 1.10 19.68 -8.77
C CYS A 10 1.35 18.24 -8.32
N PHE A 11 1.88 17.40 -9.20
CA PHE A 11 2.31 16.05 -8.85
C PHE A 11 3.36 16.11 -7.74
N LYS A 12 3.12 15.40 -6.64
CA LYS A 12 4.01 15.43 -5.47
C LYS A 12 5.29 14.63 -5.73
N SER A 13 6.41 15.11 -5.19
CA SER A 13 7.73 14.51 -5.43
C SER A 13 7.86 13.07 -4.93
N TYR A 14 7.18 12.72 -3.83
CA TYR A 14 7.15 11.33 -3.34
C TYR A 14 6.47 10.37 -4.31
N GLY A 15 5.68 10.86 -5.27
CA GLY A 15 5.11 10.01 -6.33
C GLY A 15 6.19 9.42 -7.23
N TYR A 16 7.27 10.14 -7.51
CA TYR A 16 8.42 9.59 -8.26
C TYR A 16 9.15 8.51 -7.46
N LEU A 17 9.27 8.69 -6.14
CA LEU A 17 9.78 7.64 -5.26
C LEU A 17 8.86 6.42 -5.29
N GLY A 18 7.54 6.61 -5.27
CA GLY A 18 6.57 5.53 -5.42
C GLY A 18 6.74 4.73 -6.72
N ALA A 19 6.87 5.43 -7.85
CA ALA A 19 7.14 4.80 -9.15
C ALA A 19 8.48 4.03 -9.17
N LEU A 20 9.53 4.63 -8.59
CA LEU A 20 10.84 3.97 -8.47
C LEU A 20 10.75 2.71 -7.61
N ILE A 21 10.02 2.76 -6.49
CA ILE A 21 9.80 1.59 -5.61
C ILE A 21 9.05 0.49 -6.37
N LEU A 22 7.99 0.82 -7.10
CA LEU A 22 7.22 -0.15 -7.88
C LEU A 22 8.11 -0.87 -8.91
N VAL A 23 8.76 -0.10 -9.80
CA VAL A 23 9.59 -0.67 -10.87
C VAL A 23 10.80 -1.38 -10.28
N GLY A 24 11.46 -0.78 -9.29
CA GLY A 24 12.64 -1.33 -8.65
C GLY A 24 12.33 -2.63 -7.90
N SER A 25 11.25 -2.67 -7.12
CA SER A 25 10.84 -3.86 -6.37
C SER A 25 10.47 -5.01 -7.31
N GLU A 26 9.77 -4.74 -8.41
CA GLU A 26 9.45 -5.74 -9.43
C GLU A 26 10.71 -6.35 -10.04
N VAL A 27 11.63 -5.51 -10.52
CA VAL A 27 12.89 -5.97 -11.13
C VAL A 27 13.73 -6.76 -10.12
N LEU A 28 13.91 -6.23 -8.91
CA LEU A 28 14.74 -6.86 -7.87
C LEU A 28 14.12 -8.15 -7.34
N MET A 29 12.80 -8.26 -7.29
CA MET A 29 12.10 -9.49 -6.96
C MET A 29 12.34 -10.58 -8.01
N PHE A 30 12.26 -10.26 -9.32
CA PHE A 30 12.60 -11.22 -10.38
C PHE A 30 14.06 -11.66 -10.33
N MET A 31 14.96 -10.75 -9.94
CA MET A 31 16.38 -11.06 -9.73
C MET A 31 16.65 -11.79 -8.40
N ARG A 32 15.63 -12.04 -7.57
CA ARG A 32 15.71 -12.64 -6.24
C ARG A 32 16.65 -11.90 -5.28
N VAL A 33 16.69 -10.58 -5.36
CA VAL A 33 17.51 -9.72 -4.50
C VAL A 33 16.75 -9.40 -3.21
N GLU A 34 17.36 -9.67 -2.06
CA GLU A 34 16.78 -9.30 -0.75
C GLU A 34 16.94 -7.80 -0.45
N PRO A 35 15.98 -7.15 0.23
CA PRO A 35 14.75 -7.71 0.79
C PRO A 35 13.57 -7.77 -0.21
N PHE A 36 13.76 -7.34 -1.46
CA PHE A 36 12.69 -7.20 -2.45
C PHE A 36 12.08 -8.53 -2.88
N TYR A 37 12.84 -9.63 -2.80
CA TYR A 37 12.32 -10.97 -3.04
C TYR A 37 11.34 -11.40 -1.95
N THR A 38 11.74 -11.30 -0.68
CA THR A 38 10.91 -11.75 0.45
C THR A 38 9.78 -10.77 0.79
N LEU A 39 10.07 -9.47 0.77
CA LEU A 39 9.14 -8.40 1.18
C LEU A 39 8.55 -7.66 -0.04
N HIS A 40 8.48 -8.33 -1.20
CA HIS A 40 7.97 -7.76 -2.43
C HIS A 40 6.60 -7.08 -2.23
N THR A 41 5.63 -7.81 -1.68
CA THR A 41 4.24 -7.35 -1.50
C THR A 41 4.16 -6.02 -0.74
N PRO A 42 4.63 -5.90 0.52
CA PRO A 42 4.52 -4.65 1.24
C PRO A 42 5.32 -3.51 0.60
N ILE A 43 6.47 -3.81 -0.03
CA ILE A 43 7.28 -2.80 -0.71
C ILE A 43 6.52 -2.24 -1.93
N CYS A 44 6.01 -3.12 -2.80
CA CYS A 44 5.24 -2.73 -3.98
C CYS A 44 3.98 -1.96 -3.61
N TRP A 45 3.23 -2.40 -2.60
CA TRP A 45 2.02 -1.70 -2.14
C TRP A 45 2.36 -0.32 -1.57
N SER A 46 3.46 -0.17 -0.84
CA SER A 46 3.94 1.15 -0.39
C SER A 46 4.27 2.06 -1.58
N GLY A 47 4.92 1.53 -2.61
CA GLY A 47 5.20 2.27 -3.85
C GLY A 47 3.93 2.69 -4.58
N LEU A 48 2.95 1.79 -4.67
CA LEU A 48 1.64 2.04 -5.26
C LEU A 48 0.91 3.18 -4.56
N ILE A 49 0.80 3.12 -3.23
CA ILE A 49 0.15 4.15 -2.41
C ILE A 49 0.78 5.52 -2.68
N LEU A 50 2.11 5.62 -2.62
CA LEU A 50 2.81 6.89 -2.85
C LEU A 50 2.59 7.45 -4.26
N PHE A 51 2.61 6.58 -5.27
CA PHE A 51 2.42 6.99 -6.66
C PHE A 51 0.97 7.43 -6.94
N VAL A 52 0.00 6.63 -6.51
CA VAL A 52 -1.42 6.90 -6.72
C VAL A 52 -1.86 8.14 -5.95
N ASP A 53 -1.45 8.29 -4.69
CA ASP A 53 -1.77 9.48 -3.91
C ASP A 53 -1.26 10.78 -4.58
N ALA A 54 -0.01 10.76 -5.07
CA ALA A 54 0.56 11.90 -5.79
C ALA A 54 -0.20 12.20 -7.10
N LEU A 55 -0.71 11.16 -7.78
CA LEU A 55 -1.53 11.29 -8.98
C LEU A 55 -2.91 11.88 -8.63
N ILE A 56 -3.56 11.40 -7.58
CA ILE A 56 -4.84 11.93 -7.10
C ILE A 56 -4.70 13.38 -6.69
N PHE A 57 -3.64 13.74 -5.95
CA PHE A 57 -3.39 15.13 -5.59
C PHE A 57 -3.25 16.02 -6.83
N LYS A 58 -2.57 15.54 -7.88
CA LYS A 58 -2.46 16.26 -9.16
C LYS A 58 -3.83 16.47 -9.81
N LEU A 59 -4.68 15.45 -9.80
CA LEU A 59 -5.98 15.48 -10.49
C LEU A 59 -7.06 16.25 -9.70
N LYS A 60 -7.09 16.11 -8.38
CA LYS A 60 -8.18 16.59 -7.51
C LYS A 60 -7.79 17.75 -6.59
N GLY A 61 -6.49 18.03 -6.46
CA GLY A 61 -5.96 19.04 -5.54
C GLY A 61 -6.00 18.63 -4.06
N GLU A 62 -6.46 17.42 -3.75
CA GLU A 62 -6.45 16.80 -2.43
C GLU A 62 -6.20 15.30 -2.55
N SER A 63 -5.66 14.68 -1.49
CA SER A 63 -5.33 13.25 -1.42
C SER A 63 -5.19 12.83 0.05
N PHE A 64 -5.04 11.53 0.35
CA PHE A 64 -4.93 11.08 1.73
C PHE A 64 -3.61 11.53 2.37
N ILE A 65 -2.47 11.26 1.77
CA ILE A 65 -1.16 11.60 2.33
C ILE A 65 -0.97 13.12 2.35
N ALA A 66 -1.29 13.83 1.27
CA ALA A 66 -0.98 15.26 1.18
C ALA A 66 -1.97 16.18 1.90
N SER A 67 -3.23 15.76 2.09
CA SER A 67 -4.30 16.63 2.60
C SER A 67 -5.01 16.08 3.83
N ARG A 68 -5.09 14.75 3.97
CA ARG A 68 -5.79 14.07 5.07
C ARG A 68 -4.85 13.11 5.80
N THR A 69 -3.62 13.55 6.08
CA THR A 69 -2.54 12.69 6.58
C THR A 69 -2.91 11.94 7.87
N ARG A 70 -3.73 12.56 8.74
CA ARG A 70 -4.22 11.90 9.95
C ARG A 70 -5.13 10.70 9.64
N GLU A 71 -6.03 10.85 8.67
CA GLU A 71 -6.90 9.74 8.22
C GLU A 71 -6.05 8.62 7.63
N PHE A 72 -5.07 8.95 6.80
CA PHE A 72 -4.11 7.98 6.26
C PHE A 72 -3.37 7.21 7.36
N LEU A 73 -2.81 7.92 8.35
CA LEU A 73 -2.05 7.30 9.43
C LEU A 73 -2.92 6.42 10.34
N LEU A 74 -4.17 6.81 10.57
CA LEU A 74 -5.15 5.98 11.30
C LEU A 74 -5.56 4.75 10.50
N LEU A 75 -5.59 4.85 9.17
CA LEU A 75 -5.95 3.75 8.29
C LEU A 75 -4.93 2.61 8.33
N LEU A 76 -3.64 2.88 8.58
CA LEU A 76 -2.60 1.84 8.65
C LEU A 76 -2.89 0.75 9.72
N PRO A 77 -3.08 1.07 11.02
CA PRO A 77 -3.43 0.06 12.02
C PRO A 77 -4.84 -0.51 11.83
N ILE A 78 -5.79 0.28 11.30
CA ILE A 78 -7.13 -0.21 10.97
C ILE A 78 -7.05 -1.28 9.88
N SER A 79 -6.22 -1.08 8.86
CA SER A 79 -5.98 -2.02 7.77
C SER A 79 -5.45 -3.36 8.28
N VAL A 80 -4.53 -3.33 9.25
CA VAL A 80 -4.06 -4.55 9.93
C VAL A 80 -5.23 -5.27 10.59
N GLY A 81 -6.04 -4.56 11.39
CA GLY A 81 -7.20 -5.13 12.06
C GLY A 81 -8.22 -5.73 11.09
N LEU A 82 -8.51 -5.03 9.99
CA LEU A 82 -9.43 -5.51 8.96
C LEU A 82 -8.89 -6.75 8.27
N TRP A 83 -7.60 -6.81 7.92
CA TRP A 83 -7.02 -8.01 7.34
C TRP A 83 -7.02 -9.20 8.29
N LEU A 84 -6.80 -8.97 9.59
CA LEU A 84 -6.88 -10.03 10.60
C LEU A 84 -8.28 -10.65 10.72
N VAL A 85 -9.36 -9.91 10.40
CA VAL A 85 -10.70 -10.50 10.29
C VAL A 85 -10.76 -11.52 9.15
N PHE A 86 -10.17 -11.19 8.00
CA PHE A 86 -10.08 -12.12 6.87
C PHE A 86 -9.22 -13.34 7.20
N GLU A 87 -8.09 -13.16 7.89
CA GLU A 87 -7.28 -14.26 8.40
C GLU A 87 -8.07 -15.16 9.37
N PHE A 88 -8.88 -14.58 10.25
CA PHE A 88 -9.73 -15.35 11.16
C PHE A 88 -10.72 -16.22 10.38
N TYR A 89 -11.42 -15.69 9.37
CA TYR A 89 -12.28 -16.49 8.51
C TYR A 89 -11.51 -17.55 7.73
N ASN A 90 -10.30 -17.22 7.28
CA ASN A 90 -9.45 -18.14 6.52
C ASN A 90 -9.04 -19.39 7.33
N LEU A 91 -9.08 -19.34 8.68
CA LEU A 91 -8.89 -20.53 9.53
C LEU A 91 -9.94 -21.62 9.28
N PHE A 92 -11.14 -21.25 8.83
CA PHE A 92 -12.25 -22.16 8.56
C PHE A 92 -12.44 -22.43 7.07
N LEU A 93 -12.18 -21.42 6.24
CA LEU A 93 -12.41 -21.49 4.80
C LEU A 93 -11.23 -22.09 4.03
N HIS A 94 -10.01 -21.98 4.57
CA HIS A 94 -8.78 -22.42 3.90
C HIS A 94 -8.61 -21.83 2.48
N ASN A 95 -9.03 -20.58 2.30
CA ASN A 95 -8.99 -19.87 1.01
C ASN A 95 -7.55 -19.60 0.55
N TRP A 96 -6.64 -19.30 1.49
CA TRP A 96 -5.21 -19.10 1.20
C TRP A 96 -4.31 -19.66 2.30
N HIS A 97 -3.06 -19.94 1.93
CA HIS A 97 -1.98 -20.28 2.86
C HIS A 97 -0.68 -19.67 2.39
N TYR A 98 0.15 -19.24 3.34
CA TYR A 98 1.43 -18.61 3.04
C TYR A 98 2.52 -19.67 2.86
N VAL A 99 3.28 -19.58 1.76
CA VAL A 99 4.39 -20.48 1.42
C VAL A 99 5.70 -19.72 1.26
N GLY A 100 6.83 -20.38 1.43
CA GLY A 100 8.16 -19.78 1.19
C GLY A 100 8.53 -18.65 2.15
N LEU A 101 7.96 -18.63 3.36
CA LEU A 101 8.20 -17.58 4.33
C LEU A 101 9.56 -17.69 5.02
N PRO A 102 10.16 -16.58 5.45
CA PRO A 102 11.39 -16.60 6.22
C PRO A 102 11.28 -17.44 7.49
N GLU A 103 12.37 -18.13 7.85
CA GLU A 103 12.46 -18.91 9.09
C GLU A 103 12.38 -18.01 10.33
N SER A 104 12.97 -16.81 10.27
CA SER A 104 12.90 -15.84 11.35
C SER A 104 11.47 -15.38 11.59
N ARG A 105 10.94 -15.76 12.75
CA ARG A 105 9.59 -15.40 13.21
C ARG A 105 9.40 -13.89 13.27
N VAL A 106 10.41 -13.15 13.74
CA VAL A 106 10.37 -11.69 13.82
C VAL A 106 10.27 -11.07 12.43
N TYR A 107 11.11 -11.52 11.50
CA TYR A 107 11.12 -11.01 10.13
C TYR A 107 9.81 -11.31 9.39
N ARG A 108 9.27 -12.52 9.61
CA ARG A 108 7.96 -12.93 9.07
C ARG A 108 6.81 -12.07 9.58
N TYR A 109 6.68 -11.88 10.89
CA TYR A 109 5.60 -11.06 11.45
C TYR A 109 5.73 -9.58 11.09
N PHE A 110 6.96 -9.07 10.93
CA PHE A 110 7.18 -7.74 10.39
C PHE A 110 6.65 -7.62 8.96
N GLY A 111 6.97 -8.58 8.08
CA GLY A 111 6.46 -8.62 6.71
C GLY A 111 4.93 -8.69 6.66
N TYR A 112 4.31 -9.50 7.53
CA TYR A 112 2.85 -9.54 7.66
C TYR A 112 2.24 -8.21 8.10
N ALA A 113 2.75 -7.64 9.21
CA ALA A 113 2.23 -6.38 9.72
C ALA A 113 2.32 -5.26 8.67
N TRP A 114 3.44 -5.16 7.96
CA TRP A 114 3.61 -4.19 6.88
C TRP A 114 2.64 -4.47 5.73
N SER A 115 2.56 -5.72 5.26
CA SER A 115 1.63 -6.09 4.17
C SER A 115 0.21 -5.70 4.54
N PHE A 116 -0.25 -6.14 5.70
CA PHE A 116 -1.62 -5.92 6.18
C PHE A 116 -1.91 -4.43 6.39
N ALA A 117 -0.93 -3.65 6.85
CA ALA A 117 -1.08 -2.21 7.02
C ALA A 117 -1.30 -1.47 5.70
N THR A 118 -0.77 -2.00 4.59
CA THR A 118 -0.87 -1.37 3.26
C THR A 118 -2.10 -1.76 2.46
N ILE A 119 -2.83 -2.80 2.87
CA ILE A 119 -3.90 -3.36 2.03
C ILE A 119 -5.05 -2.39 1.78
N TRP A 120 -5.69 -1.92 2.85
CA TRP A 120 -6.80 -1.00 2.73
C TRP A 120 -6.39 0.39 2.19
N PRO A 121 -5.24 0.98 2.59
CA PRO A 121 -4.76 2.19 1.96
C PRO A 121 -4.65 2.08 0.44
N ALA A 122 -4.04 1.02 -0.09
CA ALA A 122 -3.93 0.86 -1.54
C ALA A 122 -5.30 0.69 -2.22
N ILE A 123 -6.22 -0.08 -1.64
CA ILE A 123 -7.58 -0.24 -2.17
C ILE A 123 -8.29 1.11 -2.22
N LEU A 124 -8.24 1.90 -1.15
CA LEU A 124 -8.94 3.18 -1.08
C LEU A 124 -8.31 4.26 -1.96
N GLU A 125 -6.98 4.31 -2.06
CA GLU A 125 -6.28 5.18 -3.02
C GLU A 125 -6.72 4.86 -4.45
N VAL A 126 -6.65 3.59 -4.86
CA VAL A 126 -7.06 3.19 -6.21
C VAL A 126 -8.55 3.46 -6.45
N ALA A 127 -9.40 3.23 -5.45
CA ALA A 127 -10.83 3.53 -5.55
C ALA A 127 -11.11 5.04 -5.70
N GLU A 128 -10.31 5.90 -5.05
CA GLU A 128 -10.44 7.34 -5.20
C GLU A 128 -9.90 7.84 -6.55
N LEU A 129 -9.07 7.08 -7.26
CA LEU A 129 -8.58 7.49 -8.59
C LEU A 129 -9.67 7.42 -9.68
N VAL A 130 -10.64 6.51 -9.54
CA VAL A 130 -11.74 6.26 -10.51
C VAL A 130 -12.96 7.15 -10.20
#